data_AF-A0A8C5CBI3-F1
#
_entry.id   AF-A0A8C5CBI3-F1
#
_cell.length_a   1.000
_cell.length_b   1.000
_cell.length_c   1.000
_cell.angle_alpha   90.00
_cell.angle_beta   90.00
_cell.angle_gamma   90.00
#
_symmetry.space_group_name_H-M   'P 1'
#
loop_
_entity.id
_entity.type
_entity.pdbx_description
1 polymer ?
#
loop_
_entity_poly.entity_id
_entity_poly.type
_entity_poly.pdbx_seq_one_letter_code
_entity_poly.pdbx_strand_id
1 'polypeptide(L)'
;MEDDDGLNDTLRQQFQALQNQQKRRLQKKQPRPHTHVTHETAEVQDNLNLSDQGSASDPHPHLNLKESLLQNEIQQLLDQVRELRDENGRLLKLASEKDFEINHLNKKRSEERLALGGTFGLAGDAAAAKIVELSKKNRELTAEVERATIKIKHGSKQIRELEMKGESIRGRGSCGSFECITSSTLQQSSPAVKSLQDKLAAAQFKMTEYRNQIQAAKQEVKVAQKVICIYMKKTLSTVIAIHSQVRDLEQQLAASTQRRHGSMEDELLGARVLQKTSPQDKNLGHIRNMEKEKREAFERLTAAYEGLLEIHKETKTKLEASRARNKSLTAEMKMLKVQISTLLDKGKHDDELVDTLLKQLTRLQEVLARHSQQQDAQSQYTQVPLGNSDTTPRNTLVQKLGQLVAEKEAKVKELEKEIQQLSLKVRKEKVKILSQTLSSAQEL
;
A
#
# COMPACT_ATOMS: atom_id res chain seq x y z
N MET A 1 0.03 -31.96 16.21
CA MET A 1 0.71 -32.34 14.96
C MET A 1 -0.18 -33.24 14.10
N GLU A 2 -1.51 -33.26 14.29
CA GLU A 2 -2.43 -34.18 13.60
C GLU A 2 -3.23 -33.51 12.46
N ASP A 3 -3.27 -32.17 12.40
CA ASP A 3 -4.03 -31.44 11.38
C ASP A 3 -3.31 -31.32 10.01
N ASP A 4 -2.00 -31.59 9.96
CA ASP A 4 -1.19 -31.49 8.73
C ASP A 4 -1.37 -32.73 7.83
N ASP A 5 -1.60 -33.90 8.43
CA ASP A 5 -1.81 -35.16 7.69
C ASP A 5 -3.14 -35.15 6.92
N GLY A 6 -4.21 -34.58 7.50
CA GLY A 6 -5.50 -34.43 6.83
C GLY A 6 -5.46 -33.47 5.63
N LEU A 7 -4.66 -32.41 5.72
CA LEU A 7 -4.44 -31.48 4.60
C LEU A 7 -3.62 -32.14 3.49
N ASN A 8 -2.62 -32.93 3.85
CA ASN A 8 -1.78 -33.64 2.91
C ASN A 8 -2.56 -34.74 2.16
N ASP A 9 -3.44 -35.46 2.86
CA ASP A 9 -4.34 -36.44 2.24
C ASP A 9 -5.37 -35.77 1.31
N THR A 10 -5.89 -34.61 1.70
CA THR A 10 -6.80 -33.83 0.84
C THR A 10 -6.09 -33.36 -0.43
N LEU A 11 -4.85 -32.88 -0.32
CA LEU A 11 -4.05 -32.44 -1.45
C LEU A 11 -3.68 -33.61 -2.38
N ARG A 12 -3.37 -34.77 -1.80
CA ARG A 12 -3.08 -36.02 -2.53
C ARG A 12 -4.30 -36.50 -3.32
N GLN A 13 -5.49 -36.44 -2.72
CA GLN A 13 -6.75 -36.77 -3.40
C GLN A 13 -7.05 -35.80 -4.55
N GLN A 14 -6.82 -34.49 -4.36
CA GLN A 14 -6.97 -33.49 -5.42
C GLN A 14 -6.00 -33.72 -6.59
N PHE A 15 -4.74 -34.07 -6.29
CA PHE A 15 -3.74 -34.38 -7.30
C PHE A 15 -4.11 -35.64 -8.11
N GLN A 16 -4.63 -36.67 -7.43
CA GLN A 16 -5.08 -37.90 -8.07
C GLN A 16 -6.31 -37.66 -8.96
N ALA A 17 -7.26 -36.82 -8.53
CA ALA A 17 -8.41 -36.43 -9.33
C ALA A 17 -7.98 -35.69 -10.62
N LEU A 18 -7.00 -34.79 -10.51
CA LEU A 18 -6.44 -34.06 -11.66
C LEU A 18 -5.76 -35.00 -12.66
N GLN A 19 -4.99 -35.98 -12.17
CA GLN A 19 -4.32 -36.96 -13.01
C GLN A 19 -5.32 -37.85 -13.76
N ASN A 20 -6.40 -38.25 -13.09
CA ASN A 20 -7.49 -39.00 -13.71
C ASN A 20 -8.24 -38.18 -14.77
N GLN A 21 -8.44 -36.88 -14.54
CA GLN A 21 -9.02 -35.97 -15.52
C GLN A 21 -8.15 -35.84 -16.77
N GLN A 22 -6.83 -35.74 -16.62
CA GLN A 22 -5.89 -35.71 -17.75
C GLN A 22 -5.90 -37.03 -18.54
N LYS A 23 -5.90 -38.19 -17.86
CA LYS A 23 -6.02 -39.51 -18.51
C LYS A 23 -7.31 -39.63 -19.33
N ARG A 24 -8.45 -39.15 -18.81
CA ARG A 24 -9.73 -39.11 -19.55
C ARG A 24 -9.68 -38.20 -20.78
N ARG A 25 -8.98 -37.05 -20.71
CA ARG A 25 -8.79 -36.17 -21.87
C ARG A 25 -7.91 -36.80 -22.94
N LEU A 26 -6.91 -37.59 -22.55
CA LEU A 26 -6.06 -38.33 -23.48
C LEU A 26 -6.80 -39.51 -24.12
N GLN A 27 -7.63 -40.24 -23.37
CA GLN A 27 -8.49 -41.29 -23.93
C GLN A 27 -9.53 -40.74 -24.92
N LYS A 28 -10.09 -39.56 -24.67
CA LYS A 28 -10.98 -38.87 -25.64
C LYS A 28 -10.25 -38.38 -26.90
N LYS A 29 -8.92 -38.33 -26.88
CA LYS A 29 -8.08 -37.95 -28.02
C LYS A 29 -7.51 -39.16 -28.78
N GLN A 30 -7.80 -40.40 -28.36
CA GLN A 30 -7.53 -41.54 -29.24
C GLN A 30 -8.55 -41.56 -30.38
N PRO A 31 -8.09 -41.70 -31.64
CA PRO A 31 -8.98 -41.78 -32.79
C PRO A 31 -9.82 -43.06 -32.69
N ARG A 32 -11.15 -42.94 -32.77
CA ARG A 32 -12.00 -44.08 -33.08
C ARG A 32 -11.59 -44.60 -34.47
N PRO A 33 -11.48 -45.92 -34.68
CA PRO A 33 -11.15 -46.46 -35.99
C PRO A 33 -12.21 -46.02 -37.01
N HIS A 34 -11.75 -45.44 -38.11
CA HIS A 34 -12.56 -45.02 -39.25
C HIS A 34 -13.33 -46.23 -39.81
N THR A 35 -14.66 -46.17 -39.75
CA THR A 35 -15.49 -46.94 -40.69
C THR A 35 -15.52 -46.16 -41.98
N HIS A 36 -14.86 -46.71 -43.00
CA HIS A 36 -14.93 -46.27 -44.38
C HIS A 36 -16.40 -46.24 -44.83
N VAL A 37 -16.91 -45.07 -45.22
CA VAL A 37 -18.07 -44.97 -46.10
C VAL A 37 -17.60 -44.24 -47.35
N THR A 38 -17.53 -45.04 -48.40
CA THR A 38 -17.16 -44.70 -49.76
C THR A 38 -18.08 -43.62 -50.33
N HIS A 39 -17.48 -42.74 -51.12
CA HIS A 39 -18.17 -41.90 -52.10
C HIS A 39 -18.98 -42.79 -53.05
N GLU A 40 -20.29 -42.61 -53.09
CA GLU A 40 -21.11 -42.91 -54.27
C GLU A 40 -21.92 -41.68 -54.63
N THR A 41 -21.48 -41.02 -55.70
CA THR A 41 -22.30 -40.21 -56.59
C THR A 41 -23.40 -41.09 -57.17
N ALA A 42 -24.64 -40.91 -56.72
CA ALA A 42 -25.81 -41.49 -57.37
C ALA A 42 -26.54 -40.39 -58.15
N GLU A 43 -26.20 -40.29 -59.44
CA GLU A 43 -27.09 -39.80 -60.47
C GLU A 43 -28.40 -40.60 -60.39
N VAL A 44 -29.52 -39.95 -60.07
CA VAL A 44 -30.84 -40.58 -60.19
C VAL A 44 -31.29 -40.34 -61.63
N GLN A 45 -31.01 -41.34 -62.46
CA GLN A 45 -31.65 -41.54 -63.76
C GLN A 45 -33.16 -41.74 -63.57
N ASP A 46 -33.90 -41.02 -64.41
CA ASP A 46 -35.25 -41.35 -64.86
C ASP A 46 -35.42 -42.86 -65.08
N ASN A 47 -36.43 -43.46 -64.46
CA ASN A 47 -37.20 -44.60 -64.98
C ASN A 47 -38.34 -44.97 -64.00
N LEU A 48 -39.48 -44.28 -64.12
CA LEU A 48 -40.75 -44.76 -63.59
C LEU A 48 -41.64 -45.18 -64.75
N ASN A 49 -41.47 -46.44 -65.15
CA ASN A 49 -42.32 -47.14 -66.09
C ASN A 49 -43.32 -47.97 -65.27
N LEU A 50 -44.54 -47.47 -65.09
CA LEU A 50 -45.69 -48.26 -64.67
C LEU A 50 -46.88 -47.86 -65.55
N SER A 51 -47.01 -48.61 -66.64
CA SER A 51 -48.27 -48.79 -67.35
C SER A 51 -49.18 -49.63 -66.45
N ASP A 52 -50.38 -49.15 -66.16
CA ASP A 52 -51.51 -50.04 -65.90
C ASP A 52 -52.76 -49.50 -66.60
N GLN A 53 -53.36 -50.36 -67.41
CA GLN A 53 -54.56 -50.14 -68.21
C GLN A 53 -55.76 -50.72 -67.47
N GLY A 54 -56.86 -49.95 -67.45
CA GLY A 54 -58.21 -50.43 -67.18
C GLY A 54 -58.55 -50.48 -65.69
N SER A 55 -59.73 -50.08 -65.23
CA SER A 55 -61.03 -50.04 -65.88
C SER A 55 -61.95 -49.11 -65.09
N ALA A 56 -63.06 -48.77 -65.72
CA ALA A 56 -64.14 -47.90 -65.27
C ALA A 56 -64.63 -48.07 -63.81
N SER A 57 -65.39 -47.04 -63.41
CA SER A 57 -66.51 -46.98 -62.44
C SER A 57 -66.24 -46.32 -61.09
N ASP A 58 -66.87 -45.16 -60.94
CA ASP A 58 -67.44 -44.51 -59.75
C ASP A 58 -66.66 -43.43 -58.97
N PRO A 59 -67.30 -42.25 -58.73
CA PRO A 59 -66.74 -41.14 -57.97
C PRO A 59 -67.03 -41.32 -56.48
N HIS A 60 -66.01 -41.73 -55.71
CA HIS A 60 -66.05 -41.60 -54.25
C HIS A 60 -65.28 -40.33 -53.80
N PRO A 61 -65.98 -39.22 -53.51
CA PRO A 61 -65.34 -37.93 -53.18
C PRO A 61 -64.53 -37.94 -51.88
N HIS A 62 -64.71 -38.94 -51.01
CA HIS A 62 -64.08 -38.98 -49.69
C HIS A 62 -62.63 -39.54 -49.70
N LEU A 63 -62.25 -40.35 -50.69
CA LEU A 63 -60.88 -40.88 -50.81
C LEU A 63 -59.95 -39.83 -51.43
N ASN A 64 -60.43 -39.08 -52.42
CA ASN A 64 -59.68 -38.01 -53.10
C ASN A 64 -59.33 -36.84 -52.14
N LEU A 65 -60.23 -36.49 -51.22
CA LEU A 65 -59.97 -35.47 -50.19
C LEU A 65 -58.85 -35.88 -49.23
N LYS A 66 -58.83 -37.14 -48.79
CA LYS A 66 -57.79 -37.65 -47.86
C LYS A 66 -56.43 -37.74 -48.55
N GLU A 67 -56.41 -38.19 -49.81
CA GLU A 67 -55.20 -38.22 -50.63
C GLU A 67 -54.67 -36.81 -50.90
N SER A 68 -55.55 -35.85 -51.24
CA SER A 68 -55.18 -34.44 -51.40
C SER A 68 -54.66 -33.80 -50.10
N LEU A 69 -55.26 -34.11 -48.95
CA LEU A 69 -54.78 -33.64 -47.65
C LEU A 69 -53.39 -34.20 -47.30
N LEU A 70 -53.17 -35.50 -47.54
CA LEU A 70 -51.87 -36.14 -47.34
C LEU A 70 -50.82 -35.58 -48.30
N GLN A 71 -51.18 -35.32 -49.56
CA GLN A 71 -50.31 -34.68 -50.55
C GLN A 71 -49.89 -33.27 -50.09
N ASN A 72 -50.83 -32.50 -49.55
CA ASN A 72 -50.56 -31.17 -49.00
C ASN A 72 -49.66 -31.23 -47.76
N GLU A 73 -49.87 -32.19 -46.86
CA GLU A 73 -49.02 -32.39 -45.68
C GLU A 73 -47.60 -32.81 -46.07
N ILE A 74 -47.45 -33.71 -47.04
CA ILE A 74 -46.14 -34.08 -47.59
C ILE A 74 -45.46 -32.86 -48.20
N GLN A 75 -46.18 -32.04 -48.96
CA GLN A 75 -45.64 -30.83 -49.56
C GLN A 75 -45.18 -29.82 -48.48
N GLN A 76 -45.96 -29.62 -47.42
CA GLN A 76 -45.58 -28.76 -46.29
C GLN A 76 -44.34 -29.28 -45.56
N LEU A 77 -44.25 -30.59 -45.33
CA LEU A 77 -43.08 -31.21 -44.72
C LEU A 77 -41.84 -31.06 -45.61
N LEU A 78 -41.97 -31.21 -46.93
CA LEU A 78 -40.87 -30.99 -47.87
C LEU A 78 -40.40 -29.53 -47.87
N ASP A 79 -41.34 -28.58 -47.83
CA ASP A 79 -41.01 -27.15 -47.72
C ASP A 79 -40.31 -26.83 -46.39
N GLN A 80 -40.77 -27.41 -45.28
CA GLN A 80 -40.13 -27.26 -43.97
C GLN A 80 -38.72 -27.87 -43.95
N VAL A 81 -38.52 -29.03 -44.57
CA VAL A 81 -37.19 -29.65 -44.71
C VAL A 81 -36.26 -28.77 -45.55
N ARG A 82 -36.77 -28.13 -46.61
CA ARG A 82 -36.00 -27.17 -47.41
C ARG A 82 -35.60 -25.96 -46.59
N GLU A 83 -36.54 -25.34 -45.88
CA GLU A 83 -36.27 -24.18 -45.02
C GLU A 83 -35.26 -24.47 -43.92
N LEU A 84 -35.40 -25.63 -43.25
CA LEU A 84 -34.46 -26.07 -42.22
C LEU A 84 -33.06 -26.33 -42.80
N ARG A 85 -32.97 -26.86 -44.04
CA ARG A 85 -31.67 -27.01 -44.71
C ARG A 85 -31.04 -25.65 -45.02
N ASP A 86 -31.82 -24.69 -45.47
CA ASP A 86 -31.33 -23.33 -45.76
C ASP A 86 -30.91 -22.58 -44.49
N GLU A 87 -31.67 -22.72 -43.41
CA GLU A 87 -31.31 -22.19 -42.09
C GLU A 87 -30.04 -22.83 -41.54
N ASN A 88 -29.93 -24.16 -41.58
CA ASN A 88 -28.73 -24.86 -41.14
C ASN A 88 -27.51 -24.47 -41.99
N GLY A 89 -27.68 -24.25 -43.30
CA GLY A 89 -26.64 -23.71 -44.17
C GLY A 89 -26.19 -22.29 -43.80
N ARG A 90 -27.12 -21.41 -43.42
CA ARG A 90 -26.80 -20.06 -42.91
C ARG A 90 -26.07 -20.13 -41.56
N LEU A 91 -26.53 -20.99 -40.65
CA LEU A 91 -25.89 -21.19 -39.35
C LEU A 91 -24.47 -21.76 -39.48
N LEU A 92 -24.24 -22.71 -40.40
CA LEU A 92 -22.91 -23.26 -40.65
C LEU A 92 -21.94 -22.18 -41.16
N LYS A 93 -22.40 -21.30 -42.05
CA LYS A 93 -21.60 -20.15 -42.52
C LYS A 93 -21.25 -19.21 -41.37
N LEU A 94 -22.23 -18.84 -40.55
CA LEU A 94 -22.00 -17.98 -39.39
C LEU A 94 -21.04 -18.62 -38.38
N ALA A 95 -21.17 -19.93 -38.13
CA ALA A 95 -20.26 -20.67 -37.27
C ALA A 95 -18.82 -20.62 -37.82
N SER A 96 -18.65 -20.83 -39.12
CA SER A 96 -17.31 -20.75 -39.76
C SER A 96 -16.70 -19.34 -39.68
N GLU A 97 -17.52 -18.28 -39.79
CA GLU A 97 -17.09 -16.89 -39.61
C GLU A 97 -16.64 -16.63 -38.17
N LYS A 98 -17.40 -17.12 -37.18
CA LYS A 98 -17.05 -17.01 -35.76
C LYS A 98 -15.80 -17.81 -35.40
N ASP A 99 -15.62 -18.99 -35.97
CA ASP A 99 -14.40 -19.79 -35.80
C ASP A 99 -13.19 -19.06 -36.40
N PHE A 100 -13.35 -18.41 -37.55
CA PHE A 100 -12.31 -17.58 -38.14
C PHE A 100 -11.96 -16.38 -37.24
N GLU A 101 -12.97 -15.70 -36.69
CA GLU A 101 -12.79 -14.58 -35.75
C GLU A 101 -12.07 -15.03 -34.47
N ILE A 102 -12.47 -16.18 -33.89
CA ILE A 102 -11.81 -16.77 -32.71
C ILE A 102 -10.35 -17.09 -33.02
N ASN A 103 -10.07 -17.72 -34.17
CA ASN A 103 -8.73 -18.06 -34.58
C ASN A 103 -7.86 -16.82 -34.80
N HIS A 104 -8.41 -15.79 -35.43
CA HIS A 104 -7.74 -14.51 -35.61
C HIS A 104 -7.43 -13.83 -34.27
N LEU A 105 -8.40 -13.77 -33.35
CA LEU A 105 -8.20 -13.20 -32.01
C LEU A 105 -7.20 -13.99 -31.17
N ASN A 106 -7.18 -15.33 -31.30
CA ASN A 106 -6.19 -16.18 -30.65
C ASN A 106 -4.79 -15.94 -31.22
N LYS A 107 -4.67 -15.80 -32.55
CA LYS A 107 -3.42 -15.46 -33.22
C LYS A 107 -2.92 -14.09 -32.76
N LYS A 108 -3.80 -13.08 -32.74
CA LYS A 108 -3.48 -11.74 -32.21
C LYS A 108 -3.06 -11.78 -30.75
N ARG A 109 -3.77 -12.51 -29.88
CA ARG A 109 -3.36 -12.69 -28.47
C ARG A 109 -2.02 -13.40 -28.33
N SER A 110 -1.72 -14.36 -29.20
CA SER A 110 -0.43 -15.05 -29.21
C SER A 110 0.69 -14.13 -29.69
N GLU A 111 0.45 -13.33 -30.73
CA GLU A 111 1.39 -12.33 -31.24
C GLU A 111 1.61 -11.21 -30.23
N GLU A 112 0.57 -10.71 -29.56
CA GLU A 112 0.67 -9.78 -28.44
C GLU A 112 1.41 -10.43 -27.28
N ARG A 113 1.17 -11.72 -26.96
CA ARG A 113 2.00 -12.46 -26.00
C ARG A 113 3.42 -12.67 -26.47
N LEU A 114 3.75 -12.65 -27.75
CA LEU A 114 5.14 -12.72 -28.23
C LEU A 114 5.79 -11.33 -28.25
N ALA A 115 5.04 -10.28 -28.60
CA ALA A 115 5.48 -8.89 -28.60
C ALA A 115 5.64 -8.32 -27.18
N LEU A 116 4.75 -8.70 -26.25
CA LEU A 116 4.81 -8.37 -24.84
C LEU A 116 5.61 -9.42 -24.03
N GLY A 117 5.58 -10.69 -24.47
CA GLY A 117 6.22 -11.83 -23.80
C GLY A 117 7.58 -12.25 -24.33
N GLY A 118 8.16 -11.51 -25.29
CA GLY A 118 9.62 -11.52 -25.49
C GLY A 118 10.38 -11.17 -24.19
N THR A 119 9.68 -10.57 -23.22
CA THR A 119 10.16 -10.39 -21.86
C THR A 119 9.23 -10.96 -20.80
N PHE A 120 7.91 -11.05 -20.95
CA PHE A 120 7.03 -11.39 -19.80
C PHE A 120 7.22 -12.78 -19.14
N GLY A 121 7.69 -13.81 -19.86
CA GLY A 121 8.01 -15.11 -19.25
C GLY A 121 9.33 -15.09 -18.48
N LEU A 122 10.39 -14.58 -19.11
CA LEU A 122 11.74 -14.50 -18.54
C LEU A 122 11.92 -13.32 -17.57
N ALA A 123 11.20 -12.22 -17.78
CA ALA A 123 11.22 -11.01 -16.96
C ALA A 123 10.23 -11.07 -15.80
N GLY A 124 9.15 -11.85 -15.91
CA GLY A 124 8.33 -12.23 -14.76
C GLY A 124 9.14 -13.08 -13.77
N ASP A 125 9.83 -14.09 -14.28
CA ASP A 125 10.73 -14.93 -13.48
C ASP A 125 11.96 -14.16 -12.98
N ALA A 126 12.55 -13.27 -13.79
CA ALA A 126 13.64 -12.40 -13.33
C ALA A 126 13.17 -11.36 -12.30
N ALA A 127 11.96 -10.83 -12.42
CA ALA A 127 11.38 -9.93 -11.42
C ALA A 127 11.08 -10.69 -10.12
N ALA A 128 10.51 -11.89 -10.19
CA ALA A 128 10.28 -12.75 -9.04
C ALA A 128 11.60 -13.12 -8.34
N ALA A 129 12.62 -13.53 -9.09
CA ALA A 129 13.95 -13.80 -8.57
C ALA A 129 14.57 -12.54 -7.93
N LYS A 130 14.42 -11.37 -8.55
CA LYS A 130 14.94 -10.11 -8.01
C LYS A 130 14.21 -9.68 -6.75
N ILE A 131 12.90 -9.91 -6.65
CA ILE A 131 12.11 -9.65 -5.44
C ILE A 131 12.61 -10.54 -4.29
N VAL A 132 12.86 -11.82 -4.54
CA VAL A 132 13.40 -12.75 -3.53
C VAL A 132 14.82 -12.35 -3.11
N GLU A 133 15.70 -12.01 -4.06
CA GLU A 133 17.07 -11.56 -3.78
C GLU A 133 17.08 -10.27 -2.94
N LEU A 134 16.28 -9.27 -3.33
CA LEU A 134 16.13 -8.01 -2.59
C LEU A 134 15.54 -8.24 -1.20
N SER A 135 14.60 -9.18 -1.06
CA SER A 135 14.03 -9.55 0.25
C SER A 135 15.06 -10.20 1.16
N LYS A 136 15.92 -11.08 0.62
CA LYS A 136 17.03 -11.67 1.37
C LYS A 136 18.03 -10.62 1.82
N LYS A 137 18.42 -9.71 0.91
CA LYS A 137 19.31 -8.59 1.22
C LYS A 137 18.73 -7.65 2.27
N ASN A 138 17.41 -7.42 2.24
CA ASN A 138 16.73 -6.62 3.26
C ASN A 138 16.84 -7.27 4.66
N ARG A 139 16.64 -8.59 4.77
CA ARG A 139 16.80 -9.32 6.03
C ARG A 139 18.23 -9.26 6.56
N GLU A 140 19.22 -9.40 5.68
CA GLU A 140 20.64 -9.29 6.03
C GLU A 140 20.98 -7.89 6.55
N LEU A 141 20.53 -6.83 5.88
CA LEU A 141 20.72 -5.45 6.31
C LEU A 141 20.03 -5.16 7.65
N THR A 142 18.82 -5.69 7.88
CA THR A 142 18.14 -5.58 9.18
C THR A 142 18.99 -6.21 10.29
N ALA A 143 19.51 -7.42 10.08
CA ALA A 143 20.37 -8.09 11.05
C ALA A 143 21.68 -7.32 11.30
N GLU A 144 22.26 -6.69 10.29
CA GLU A 144 23.46 -5.87 10.43
C GLU A 144 23.19 -4.58 11.23
N VAL A 145 22.05 -3.92 10.97
CA VAL A 145 21.59 -2.77 11.76
C VAL A 145 21.39 -3.16 13.22
N GLU A 146 20.73 -4.28 13.50
CA GLU A 146 20.55 -4.77 14.87
C GLU A 146 21.89 -5.01 15.57
N ARG A 147 22.85 -5.68 14.91
CA ARG A 147 24.20 -5.86 15.46
C ARG A 147 24.90 -4.53 15.74
N ALA A 148 24.78 -3.55 14.84
CA ALA A 148 25.33 -2.22 15.04
C ALA A 148 24.67 -1.51 16.23
N THR A 149 23.34 -1.60 16.39
CA THR A 149 22.64 -1.01 17.54
C THR A 149 23.07 -1.65 18.87
N ILE A 150 23.35 -2.95 18.90
CA ILE A 150 23.87 -3.64 20.09
C ILE A 150 25.28 -3.12 20.42
N LYS A 151 26.17 -3.00 19.43
CA LYS A 151 27.52 -2.44 19.62
C LYS A 151 27.46 -0.99 20.13
N ILE A 152 26.58 -0.16 19.57
CA ILE A 152 26.38 1.22 20.01
C ILE A 152 25.86 1.25 21.45
N LYS A 153 24.88 0.42 21.81
CA LYS A 153 24.38 0.32 23.19
C LYS A 153 25.47 -0.14 24.16
N HIS A 154 26.32 -1.10 23.75
CA HIS A 154 27.44 -1.55 24.57
C HIS A 154 28.49 -0.46 24.76
N GLY A 155 28.91 0.22 23.67
CA GLY A 155 29.82 1.37 23.74
C GLY A 155 29.26 2.51 24.58
N SER A 156 27.97 2.82 24.45
CA SER A 156 27.29 3.83 25.28
C SER A 156 27.29 3.48 26.76
N LYS A 157 27.10 2.20 27.12
CA LYS A 157 27.23 1.74 28.51
C LYS A 157 28.66 1.89 29.03
N GLN A 158 29.67 1.49 28.24
CA GLN A 158 31.07 1.66 28.61
C GLN A 158 31.45 3.14 28.80
N ILE A 159 30.99 4.02 27.91
CA ILE A 159 31.18 5.48 28.04
C ILE A 159 30.58 5.97 29.37
N ARG A 160 29.34 5.59 29.68
CA ARG A 160 28.68 5.97 30.93
C ARG A 160 29.41 5.43 32.18
N GLU A 161 29.94 4.21 32.13
CA GLU A 161 30.74 3.64 33.22
C GLU A 161 32.07 4.38 33.41
N LEU A 162 32.73 4.77 32.32
CA LEU A 162 33.95 5.57 32.35
C LEU A 162 33.69 7.00 32.84
N GLU A 163 32.57 7.61 32.45
CA GLU A 163 32.12 8.91 32.96
C GLU A 163 31.88 8.86 34.48
N MET A 164 31.15 7.85 34.99
CA MET A 164 30.95 7.66 36.43
C MET A 164 32.27 7.42 37.18
N LYS A 165 33.20 6.64 36.62
CA LYS A 165 34.53 6.45 37.21
C LYS A 165 35.34 7.75 37.21
N GLY A 166 35.27 8.53 36.13
CA GLY A 166 35.90 9.85 36.04
C GLY A 166 35.36 10.85 37.06
N GLU A 167 34.05 10.84 37.31
CA GLU A 167 33.39 11.64 38.34
C GLU A 167 33.73 11.16 39.75
N SER A 168 33.81 9.85 39.98
CA SER A 168 34.20 9.28 41.27
C SER A 168 35.68 9.51 41.61
N ILE A 169 36.57 9.61 40.59
CA ILE A 169 37.98 9.98 40.78
C ILE A 169 38.09 11.49 41.08
N ARG A 170 37.28 12.34 40.45
CA ARG A 170 37.17 13.78 40.80
C ARG A 170 36.58 14.01 42.19
N GLY A 171 35.73 13.11 42.70
CA GLY A 171 35.10 13.22 44.01
C GLY A 171 35.91 12.70 45.21
N ARG A 172 37.07 12.05 45.01
CA ARG A 172 37.87 11.44 46.10
C ARG A 172 39.29 12.00 46.28
N GLY A 173 39.68 13.06 45.57
CA GLY A 173 41.00 13.67 45.70
C GLY A 173 41.03 14.87 46.66
N SER A 174 40.91 14.64 47.96
CA SER A 174 41.29 15.61 49.00
C SER A 174 42.24 14.94 49.98
N CYS A 175 43.54 15.11 49.75
CA CYS A 175 44.66 15.14 50.70
C CYS A 175 45.95 14.68 49.99
N GLY A 176 47.03 15.46 50.08
CA GLY A 176 48.39 15.01 49.76
C GLY A 176 49.10 15.81 48.66
N SER A 177 49.89 16.79 49.10
CA SER A 177 50.89 17.53 48.33
C SER A 177 51.92 16.59 47.67
N PHE A 178 52.24 16.78 46.39
CA PHE A 178 53.59 17.06 45.87
C PHE A 178 53.54 17.27 44.34
N GLU A 179 54.25 18.29 43.88
CA GLU A 179 54.26 18.87 42.53
C GLU A 179 54.70 17.91 41.41
N CYS A 180 54.01 17.98 40.27
CA CYS A 180 54.68 18.07 38.96
C CYS A 180 53.69 18.63 37.92
N ILE A 181 53.80 19.94 37.68
CA ILE A 181 53.76 20.59 36.37
C ILE A 181 52.77 19.97 35.36
N THR A 182 51.55 20.51 35.31
CA THR A 182 50.76 20.84 34.09
C THR A 182 49.29 21.11 34.46
N SER A 183 49.07 22.04 35.38
CA SER A 183 47.81 22.78 35.41
C SER A 183 47.80 23.73 34.20
N SER A 184 47.04 23.42 33.12
CA SER A 184 46.37 24.43 32.25
C SER A 184 45.89 23.99 30.84
N THR A 185 45.56 22.73 30.50
CA THR A 185 45.10 22.46 29.10
C THR A 185 43.79 21.71 28.88
N LEU A 186 43.24 20.92 29.80
CA LEU A 186 42.09 20.05 29.44
C LEU A 186 40.77 20.36 30.14
N GLN A 187 40.50 21.66 30.33
CA GLN A 187 39.15 22.14 30.66
C GLN A 187 38.71 23.37 29.84
N GLN A 188 39.29 23.52 28.65
CA GLN A 188 38.67 24.23 27.53
C GLN A 188 38.82 23.34 26.31
N SER A 189 37.72 22.70 25.86
CA SER A 189 37.64 22.39 24.43
C SER A 189 37.73 23.75 23.73
N SER A 190 38.91 24.14 23.27
CA SER A 190 39.12 25.44 22.63
C SER A 190 38.04 25.63 21.55
N PRO A 191 37.41 26.80 21.43
CA PRO A 191 36.48 27.09 20.34
C PRO A 191 37.09 26.80 18.97
N ALA A 192 38.42 26.81 18.85
CA ALA A 192 39.13 26.38 17.66
C ALA A 192 38.95 24.89 17.33
N VAL A 193 38.96 23.98 18.32
CA VAL A 193 38.76 22.54 18.08
C VAL A 193 37.33 22.24 17.65
N LYS A 194 36.33 22.90 18.26
CA LYS A 194 34.93 22.82 17.82
C LYS A 194 34.75 23.39 16.41
N SER A 195 35.34 24.56 16.13
CA SER A 195 35.31 25.15 14.79
C SER A 195 35.96 24.25 13.73
N LEU A 196 37.07 23.58 14.07
CA LEU A 196 37.72 22.63 13.16
C LEU A 196 36.87 21.36 12.96
N GLN A 197 36.21 20.85 14.01
CA GLN A 197 35.28 19.73 13.91
C GLN A 197 34.07 20.08 13.02
N ASP A 198 33.50 21.26 13.17
CA ASP A 198 32.38 21.75 12.37
C ASP A 198 32.79 21.99 10.92
N LYS A 199 33.99 22.54 10.69
CA LYS A 199 34.58 22.69 9.34
C LYS A 199 34.83 21.34 8.67
N LEU A 200 35.29 20.34 9.43
CA LEU A 200 35.47 18.98 8.93
C LEU A 200 34.11 18.35 8.57
N ALA A 201 33.10 18.49 9.43
CA ALA A 201 31.76 18.00 9.15
C ALA A 201 31.13 18.69 7.91
N ALA A 202 31.29 20.01 7.79
CA ALA A 202 30.84 20.77 6.62
C ALA A 202 31.57 20.36 5.34
N ALA A 203 32.88 20.08 5.41
CA ALA A 203 33.66 19.59 4.28
C ALA A 203 33.23 18.16 3.87
N GLN A 204 32.99 17.27 4.83
CA GLN A 204 32.48 15.92 4.58
C GLN A 204 31.07 15.95 3.97
N PHE A 205 30.21 16.87 4.43
CA PHE A 205 28.90 17.11 3.85
C PHE A 205 29.01 17.57 2.39
N LYS A 206 29.83 18.60 2.11
CA LYS A 206 30.10 19.08 0.74
C LYS A 206 30.69 18.01 -0.16
N MET A 207 31.60 17.17 0.34
CA MET A 207 32.16 16.06 -0.41
C MET A 207 31.08 15.06 -0.83
N THR A 208 30.14 14.76 0.08
CA THR A 208 29.01 13.87 -0.20
C THR A 208 28.06 14.50 -1.22
N GLU A 209 27.81 15.81 -1.11
CA GLU A 209 26.99 16.57 -2.05
C GLU A 209 27.61 16.59 -3.46
N TYR A 210 28.91 16.88 -3.59
CA TYR A 210 29.61 16.82 -4.88
C TYR A 210 29.61 15.42 -5.47
N ARG A 211 29.77 14.37 -4.64
CA ARG A 211 29.66 12.99 -5.12
C ARG A 211 28.29 12.71 -5.72
N ASN A 212 27.23 13.23 -5.10
CA ASN A 212 25.86 13.09 -5.58
C ASN A 212 25.62 13.90 -6.86
N GLN A 213 26.10 15.14 -6.93
CA GLN A 213 26.04 15.98 -8.14
C GLN A 213 26.75 15.32 -9.33
N ILE A 214 27.94 14.75 -9.11
CA ILE A 214 28.68 14.01 -10.15
C ILE A 214 27.90 12.78 -10.64
N GLN A 215 27.22 12.07 -9.73
CA GLN A 215 26.38 10.92 -10.12
C GLN A 215 25.16 11.35 -10.92
N ALA A 216 24.50 12.45 -10.54
CA ALA A 216 23.37 13.03 -11.28
C ALA A 216 23.81 13.46 -12.68
N ALA A 217 24.87 14.25 -12.80
CA ALA A 217 25.44 14.67 -14.08
C ALA A 217 25.83 13.48 -14.97
N LYS A 218 26.43 12.43 -14.39
CA LYS A 218 26.76 11.20 -15.14
C LYS A 218 25.51 10.49 -15.67
N GLN A 219 24.40 10.53 -14.94
CA GLN A 219 23.13 9.96 -15.38
C GLN A 219 22.50 10.81 -16.49
N GLU A 220 22.53 12.14 -16.38
CA GLU A 220 22.06 13.06 -17.41
C GLU A 220 22.82 12.86 -18.73
N VAL A 221 24.15 12.77 -18.68
CA VAL A 221 24.99 12.48 -19.86
C VAL A 221 24.59 11.14 -20.51
N LYS A 222 24.33 10.09 -19.72
CA LYS A 222 23.87 8.81 -20.26
C LYS A 222 22.50 8.92 -20.94
N VAL A 223 21.59 9.72 -20.39
CA VAL A 223 20.27 9.95 -21.00
C VAL A 223 20.42 10.73 -22.30
N ALA A 224 21.21 11.81 -22.30
CA ALA A 224 21.50 12.60 -23.49
C ALA A 224 22.11 11.71 -24.60
N GLN A 225 23.07 10.86 -24.25
CA GLN A 225 23.68 9.91 -25.19
C GLN A 225 22.64 8.94 -25.78
N LYS A 226 21.73 8.41 -24.97
CA LYS A 226 20.63 7.54 -25.46
C LYS A 226 19.71 8.28 -26.44
N VAL A 227 19.33 9.51 -26.11
CA VAL A 227 18.48 10.35 -26.98
C VAL A 227 19.17 10.62 -28.31
N ILE A 228 20.45 11.00 -28.29
CA ILE A 228 21.25 11.20 -29.51
C ILE A 228 21.31 9.91 -30.33
N CYS A 229 21.56 8.75 -29.72
CA CYS A 229 21.55 7.47 -30.44
C CYS A 229 20.20 7.18 -31.11
N ILE A 230 19.08 7.47 -30.44
CA ILE A 230 17.75 7.29 -31.02
C ILE A 230 17.54 8.24 -32.20
N TYR A 231 17.92 9.51 -32.04
CA TYR A 231 17.83 10.51 -33.09
C TYR A 231 18.67 10.13 -34.31
N MET A 232 19.93 9.75 -34.12
CA MET A 232 20.81 9.29 -35.20
C MET A 232 20.24 8.06 -35.91
N LYS A 233 19.72 7.08 -35.17
CA LYS A 233 19.07 5.89 -35.77
C LYS A 233 17.85 6.28 -36.60
N LYS A 234 17.02 7.21 -36.12
CA LYS A 234 15.86 7.71 -36.85
C LYS A 234 16.28 8.41 -38.15
N THR A 235 17.25 9.32 -38.07
CA THR A 235 17.78 10.04 -39.24
C THR A 235 18.38 9.08 -40.26
N LEU A 236 19.15 8.09 -39.80
CA LEU A 236 19.72 7.06 -40.68
C LEU A 236 18.62 6.26 -41.39
N SER A 237 17.57 5.85 -40.67
CA SER A 237 16.42 5.16 -41.26
C SER A 237 15.72 6.01 -42.33
N THR A 238 15.55 7.31 -42.09
CA THR A 238 14.94 8.21 -43.10
C THR A 238 15.83 8.40 -44.32
N VAL A 239 17.15 8.51 -44.14
CA VAL A 239 18.10 8.63 -45.25
C VAL A 239 18.14 7.37 -46.11
N ILE A 240 18.04 6.18 -45.49
CA ILE A 240 17.96 4.90 -46.21
C ILE A 240 16.65 4.80 -47.00
N ALA A 241 15.52 5.18 -46.39
CA ALA A 241 14.23 5.17 -47.08
C ALA A 241 14.22 6.11 -48.29
N ILE A 242 14.77 7.32 -48.15
CA ILE A 242 14.92 8.27 -49.26
C ILE A 242 15.85 7.72 -50.34
N HIS A 243 17.00 7.13 -49.98
CA HIS A 243 17.89 6.50 -50.97
C HIS A 243 17.21 5.36 -51.73
N SER A 244 16.37 4.56 -51.06
CA SER A 244 15.59 3.52 -51.73
C SER A 244 14.60 4.12 -52.73
N GLN A 245 13.86 5.15 -52.32
CA GLN A 245 12.91 5.85 -53.20
C GLN A 245 13.58 6.51 -54.40
N VAL A 246 14.74 7.16 -54.19
CA VAL A 246 15.52 7.75 -55.28
C VAL A 246 15.99 6.68 -56.24
N ARG A 247 16.50 5.54 -55.75
CA ARG A 247 16.91 4.41 -56.59
C ARG A 247 15.75 3.83 -57.40
N ASP A 248 14.58 3.69 -56.79
CA ASP A 248 13.38 3.19 -57.47
C ASP A 248 12.92 4.17 -58.57
N LEU A 249 12.98 5.48 -58.29
CA LEU A 249 12.67 6.53 -59.27
C LEU A 249 13.69 6.57 -60.41
N GLU A 250 14.99 6.41 -60.12
CA GLU A 250 16.05 6.28 -61.12
C GLU A 250 15.81 5.06 -62.02
N GLN A 251 15.40 3.92 -61.43
CA GLN A 251 15.10 2.70 -62.20
C GLN A 251 13.84 2.86 -63.06
N GLN A 252 12.80 3.53 -62.55
CA GLN A 252 11.60 3.87 -63.33
C GLN A 252 11.93 4.83 -64.48
N LEU A 253 12.80 5.81 -64.25
CA LEU A 253 13.23 6.76 -65.28
C LEU A 253 14.10 6.09 -66.34
N ALA A 254 15.00 5.18 -65.96
CA ALA A 254 15.79 4.38 -66.90
C ALA A 254 14.88 3.50 -67.77
N ALA A 255 13.90 2.82 -67.16
CA ALA A 255 12.91 2.01 -67.86
C ALA A 255 11.97 2.85 -68.75
N SER A 256 11.61 4.07 -68.34
CA SER A 256 10.84 5.02 -69.16
C SER A 256 11.68 5.55 -70.32
N THR A 257 12.96 5.82 -70.12
CA THR A 257 13.87 6.33 -71.16
C THR A 257 14.10 5.27 -72.23
N GLN A 258 14.28 3.99 -71.85
CA GLN A 258 14.31 2.87 -72.80
C GLN A 258 13.00 2.72 -73.59
N ARG A 259 11.84 2.95 -72.96
CA ARG A 259 10.54 2.91 -73.65
C ARG A 259 10.32 4.09 -74.60
N ARG A 260 10.80 5.30 -74.27
CA ARG A 260 10.71 6.48 -75.17
C ARG A 260 11.62 6.40 -76.39
N HIS A 261 12.68 5.59 -76.36
CA HIS A 261 13.51 5.34 -77.56
C HIS A 261 12.95 4.24 -78.48
N GLY A 262 11.90 3.51 -78.06
CA GLY A 262 11.27 2.45 -78.87
C GLY A 262 9.84 2.75 -79.34
N SER A 263 9.26 3.90 -78.97
CA SER A 263 7.83 4.17 -79.20
C SER A 263 7.61 5.67 -79.34
N MET A 264 8.15 6.24 -80.42
CA MET A 264 7.91 7.64 -80.79
C MET A 264 7.33 7.74 -82.20
N GLU A 265 6.39 6.86 -82.54
CA GLU A 265 5.36 7.10 -83.56
C GLU A 265 4.08 6.44 -83.04
N ASP A 266 2.95 7.13 -83.19
CA ASP A 266 1.62 6.84 -82.62
C ASP A 266 1.45 7.03 -81.11
N GLU A 267 0.73 8.10 -80.75
CA GLU A 267 -0.59 8.04 -80.11
C GLU A 267 -0.87 9.37 -79.39
N LEU A 268 -0.97 10.44 -80.19
CA LEU A 268 -1.25 11.81 -79.73
C LEU A 268 -2.76 12.13 -79.63
N LEU A 269 -3.68 11.22 -80.00
CA LEU A 269 -5.09 11.61 -80.17
C LEU A 269 -6.05 10.47 -79.83
N GLY A 270 -6.49 10.36 -78.56
CA GLY A 270 -7.70 9.59 -78.29
C GLY A 270 -7.91 9.08 -76.87
N ALA A 271 -8.16 9.95 -75.89
CA ALA A 271 -8.91 9.58 -74.68
C ALA A 271 -9.26 10.81 -73.82
N ARG A 272 -10.01 11.75 -74.40
CA ARG A 272 -10.83 12.68 -73.61
C ARG A 272 -12.26 12.18 -73.77
N VAL A 273 -13.02 12.10 -72.68
CA VAL A 273 -14.42 11.60 -72.59
C VAL A 273 -14.54 10.14 -72.11
N LEU A 274 -14.35 9.94 -70.80
CA LEU A 274 -15.22 9.09 -69.97
C LEU A 274 -14.93 9.42 -68.49
N GLN A 275 -15.74 10.31 -67.92
CA GLN A 275 -15.79 10.56 -66.49
C GLN A 275 -16.24 9.29 -65.76
N LYS A 276 -15.26 8.51 -65.28
CA LYS A 276 -15.39 7.66 -64.11
C LYS A 276 -14.29 8.13 -63.18
N THR A 277 -14.65 8.61 -61.98
CA THR A 277 -13.67 8.86 -60.91
C THR A 277 -12.75 7.65 -60.86
N SER A 278 -11.49 7.86 -61.21
CA SER A 278 -10.50 6.79 -61.32
C SER A 278 -10.50 6.01 -59.98
N PRO A 279 -10.32 4.67 -59.96
CA PRO A 279 -10.11 3.93 -58.72
C PRO A 279 -9.09 4.59 -57.78
N GLN A 280 -8.17 5.36 -58.35
CA GLN A 280 -7.19 6.21 -57.68
C GLN A 280 -7.83 7.32 -56.81
N ASP A 281 -8.91 7.98 -57.24
CA ASP A 281 -9.60 9.02 -56.46
C ASP A 281 -10.36 8.43 -55.26
N LYS A 282 -10.94 7.24 -55.42
CA LYS A 282 -11.59 6.50 -54.32
C LYS A 282 -10.58 6.05 -53.28
N ASN A 283 -9.41 5.59 -53.72
CA ASN A 283 -8.30 5.21 -52.84
C ASN A 283 -7.75 6.44 -52.08
N LEU A 284 -7.63 7.60 -52.73
CA LEU A 284 -7.20 8.84 -52.08
C LEU A 284 -8.21 9.31 -51.01
N GLY A 285 -9.51 9.20 -51.28
CA GLY A 285 -10.55 9.49 -50.30
C GLY A 285 -10.49 8.56 -49.08
N HIS A 286 -10.28 7.25 -49.31
CA HIS A 286 -10.11 6.28 -48.23
C HIS A 286 -8.86 6.55 -47.38
N ILE A 287 -7.72 6.88 -48.01
CA ILE A 287 -6.49 7.26 -47.30
C ILE A 287 -6.72 8.51 -46.44
N ARG A 288 -7.35 9.56 -46.99
CA ARG A 288 -7.66 10.79 -46.23
C ARG A 288 -8.60 10.51 -45.05
N ASN A 289 -9.59 9.64 -45.22
CA ASN A 289 -10.48 9.23 -44.13
C ASN A 289 -9.72 8.46 -43.05
N MET A 290 -8.85 7.50 -43.42
CA MET A 290 -8.01 6.80 -42.45
C MET A 290 -7.05 7.74 -41.71
N GLU A 291 -6.47 8.73 -42.39
CA GLU A 291 -5.62 9.75 -41.77
C GLU A 291 -6.42 10.64 -40.81
N LYS A 292 -7.64 11.02 -41.18
CA LYS A 292 -8.56 11.78 -40.35
C LYS A 292 -8.96 10.98 -39.10
N GLU A 293 -9.39 9.73 -39.26
CA GLU A 293 -9.74 8.82 -38.16
C GLU A 293 -8.56 8.57 -37.23
N LYS A 294 -7.35 8.40 -37.78
CA LYS A 294 -6.13 8.28 -36.98
C LYS A 294 -5.83 9.55 -36.18
N ARG A 295 -6.04 10.72 -36.77
CA ARG A 295 -5.89 12.01 -36.08
C ARG A 295 -6.92 12.17 -34.96
N GLU A 296 -8.19 11.93 -35.26
CA GLU A 296 -9.28 11.98 -34.28
C GLU A 296 -9.11 10.95 -33.16
N ALA A 297 -8.61 9.73 -33.46
CA ALA A 297 -8.30 8.72 -32.45
C ALA A 297 -7.12 9.15 -31.57
N PHE A 298 -6.11 9.81 -32.15
CA PHE A 298 -4.97 10.34 -31.40
C PHE A 298 -5.39 11.50 -30.48
N GLU A 299 -6.24 12.41 -30.98
CA GLU A 299 -6.81 13.52 -30.19
C GLU A 299 -7.69 12.98 -29.06
N ARG A 300 -8.56 12.00 -29.33
CA ARG A 300 -9.35 11.32 -28.29
C ARG A 300 -8.48 10.63 -27.24
N LEU A 301 -7.42 9.95 -27.65
CA LEU A 301 -6.49 9.28 -26.73
C LEU A 301 -5.72 10.30 -25.88
N THR A 302 -5.31 11.42 -26.48
CA THR A 302 -4.62 12.50 -25.77
C THR A 302 -5.52 13.15 -24.74
N ALA A 303 -6.77 13.49 -25.10
CA ALA A 303 -7.75 14.03 -24.17
C ALA A 303 -8.08 13.05 -23.02
N ALA A 304 -8.21 11.75 -23.32
CA ALA A 304 -8.40 10.73 -22.29
C ALA A 304 -7.18 10.58 -21.36
N TYR A 305 -5.97 10.68 -21.89
CA TYR A 305 -4.73 10.66 -21.11
C TYR A 305 -4.63 11.87 -20.18
N GLU A 306 -4.91 13.08 -20.69
CA GLU A 306 -4.94 14.31 -19.89
C GLU A 306 -5.99 14.24 -18.77
N GLY A 307 -7.20 13.76 -19.10
CA GLY A 307 -8.26 13.54 -18.10
C GLY A 307 -7.84 12.53 -17.02
N LEU A 308 -7.20 11.43 -17.41
CA LEU A 308 -6.69 10.44 -16.46
C LEU A 308 -5.57 11.01 -15.58
N LEU A 309 -4.72 11.88 -16.13
CA LEU A 309 -3.65 12.55 -15.38
C LEU A 309 -4.19 13.50 -14.31
N GLU A 310 -5.25 14.26 -14.62
CA GLU A 310 -5.92 15.11 -13.63
C GLU A 310 -6.66 14.30 -12.56
N ILE A 311 -7.36 13.22 -12.93
CA ILE A 311 -7.98 12.31 -11.96
C ILE A 311 -6.92 11.69 -11.04
N HIS A 312 -5.76 11.28 -11.58
CA HIS A 312 -4.66 10.75 -10.77
C HIS A 312 -4.12 11.81 -9.78
N LYS A 313 -4.00 13.06 -10.23
CA LYS A 313 -3.57 14.18 -9.37
C LYS A 313 -4.59 14.45 -8.25
N GLU A 314 -5.89 14.50 -8.57
CA GLU A 314 -6.95 14.71 -7.59
C GLU A 314 -7.06 13.54 -6.58
N THR A 315 -6.93 12.31 -7.04
CA THR A 315 -6.92 11.14 -6.14
C THR A 315 -5.70 11.12 -5.24
N LYS A 316 -4.53 11.54 -5.74
CA LYS A 316 -3.32 11.71 -4.93
C LYS A 316 -3.52 12.77 -3.83
N THR A 317 -4.11 13.93 -4.13
CA THR A 317 -4.37 14.95 -3.12
C THR A 317 -5.39 14.49 -2.08
N LYS A 318 -6.46 13.79 -2.50
CA LYS A 318 -7.43 13.16 -1.57
C LYS A 318 -6.76 12.12 -0.66
N LEU A 319 -5.85 11.31 -1.19
CA LEU A 319 -5.08 10.34 -0.41
C LEU A 319 -4.17 11.04 0.62
N GLU A 320 -3.46 12.09 0.21
CA GLU A 320 -2.60 12.88 1.10
C GLU A 320 -3.41 13.56 2.22
N ALA A 321 -4.57 14.14 1.89
CA ALA A 321 -5.49 14.73 2.87
C ALA A 321 -6.02 13.68 3.87
N SER A 322 -6.43 12.50 3.39
CA SER A 322 -6.87 11.39 4.24
C SER A 322 -5.74 10.88 5.15
N ARG A 323 -4.50 10.79 4.62
CA ARG A 323 -3.32 10.45 5.42
C ARG A 323 -3.04 11.49 6.51
N ALA A 324 -3.17 12.79 6.21
CA ALA A 324 -2.99 13.85 7.19
C ALA A 324 -4.06 13.79 8.30
N ARG A 325 -5.33 13.58 7.93
CA ARG A 325 -6.42 13.39 8.89
C ARG A 325 -6.18 12.18 9.79
N ASN A 326 -5.80 11.04 9.23
CA ASN A 326 -5.48 9.83 10.01
C ASN A 326 -4.32 10.05 10.99
N LYS A 327 -3.29 10.83 10.60
CA LYS A 327 -2.20 11.20 11.53
C LYS A 327 -2.70 12.03 12.70
N SER A 328 -3.56 13.04 12.46
CA SER A 328 -4.18 13.85 13.52
C SER A 328 -5.01 12.98 14.46
N LEU A 329 -5.92 12.17 13.91
CA LEU A 329 -6.79 11.28 14.68
C LEU A 329 -5.97 10.28 15.51
N THR A 330 -4.87 9.75 14.97
CA THR A 330 -3.97 8.86 15.71
C THR A 330 -3.29 9.60 16.87
N ALA A 331 -2.91 10.86 16.69
CA ALA A 331 -2.33 11.67 17.76
C ALA A 331 -3.36 11.97 18.86
N GLU A 332 -4.59 12.36 18.49
CA GLU A 332 -5.70 12.57 19.41
C GLU A 332 -6.04 11.28 20.19
N MET A 333 -6.12 10.14 19.52
CA MET A 333 -6.33 8.84 20.16
C MET A 333 -5.25 8.52 21.20
N LYS A 334 -3.98 8.79 20.88
CA LYS A 334 -2.86 8.60 21.82
C LYS A 334 -2.98 9.53 23.02
N MET A 335 -3.32 10.79 22.80
CA MET A 335 -3.54 11.77 23.86
C MET A 335 -4.68 11.33 24.78
N LEU A 336 -5.82 10.92 24.22
CA LEU A 336 -6.97 10.43 24.99
C LEU A 336 -6.63 9.18 25.79
N LYS A 337 -5.85 8.24 25.23
CA LYS A 337 -5.36 7.07 25.98
C LYS A 337 -4.53 7.47 27.20
N VAL A 338 -3.64 8.45 27.04
CA VAL A 338 -2.85 8.99 28.16
C VAL A 338 -3.77 9.62 29.20
N GLN A 339 -4.74 10.44 28.79
CA GLN A 339 -5.71 11.07 29.70
C GLN A 339 -6.52 10.02 30.49
N ILE A 340 -7.00 8.97 29.82
CA ILE A 340 -7.72 7.86 30.46
C ILE A 340 -6.81 7.15 31.48
N SER A 341 -5.56 6.85 31.12
CA SER A 341 -4.60 6.24 32.05
C SER A 341 -4.41 7.09 33.30
N THR A 342 -4.23 8.40 33.14
CA THR A 342 -4.08 9.32 34.27
C THR A 342 -5.33 9.35 35.16
N LEU A 343 -6.53 9.31 34.56
CA LEU A 343 -7.78 9.25 35.33
C LEU A 343 -7.92 7.93 36.10
N LEU A 344 -7.53 6.80 35.48
CA LEU A 344 -7.52 5.50 36.16
C LEU A 344 -6.55 5.49 37.34
N ASP A 345 -5.36 6.08 37.19
CA ASP A 345 -4.39 6.15 38.29
C ASP A 345 -4.89 7.06 39.42
N LYS A 346 -5.56 8.17 39.10
CA LYS A 346 -6.26 8.98 40.11
C LYS A 346 -7.33 8.18 40.86
N GLY A 347 -8.15 7.42 40.13
CA GLY A 347 -9.16 6.55 40.74
C GLY A 347 -8.56 5.54 41.72
N LYS A 348 -7.42 4.94 41.39
CA LYS A 348 -6.71 4.04 42.32
C LYS A 348 -6.25 4.76 43.58
N HIS A 349 -5.72 5.99 43.46
CA HIS A 349 -5.32 6.78 44.62
C HIS A 349 -6.51 7.18 45.50
N ASP A 350 -7.65 7.49 44.89
CA ASP A 350 -8.89 7.75 45.60
C ASP A 350 -9.39 6.49 46.34
N ASP A 351 -9.32 5.31 45.70
CA ASP A 351 -9.64 4.03 46.32
C ASP A 351 -8.71 3.71 47.51
N GLU A 352 -7.40 3.94 47.35
CA GLU A 352 -6.42 3.82 48.43
C GLU A 352 -6.76 4.76 49.60
N LEU A 353 -7.11 6.02 49.31
CA LEU A 353 -7.53 6.97 50.32
C LEU A 353 -8.79 6.49 51.06
N VAL A 354 -9.81 6.04 50.34
CA VAL A 354 -11.04 5.49 50.94
C VAL A 354 -10.71 4.30 51.84
N ASP A 355 -9.87 3.37 51.39
CA ASP A 355 -9.46 2.21 52.20
C ASP A 355 -8.69 2.63 53.47
N THR A 356 -7.80 3.63 53.39
CA THR A 356 -7.13 4.16 54.59
C THR A 356 -8.11 4.80 55.58
N LEU A 357 -9.10 5.56 55.09
CA LEU A 357 -10.13 6.18 55.92
C LEU A 357 -11.04 5.13 56.56
N LEU A 358 -11.44 4.11 55.81
CA LEU A 358 -12.22 2.98 56.33
C LEU A 358 -11.45 2.25 57.43
N LYS A 359 -10.16 1.96 57.22
CA LYS A 359 -9.29 1.36 58.25
C LYS A 359 -9.18 2.21 59.51
N GLN A 360 -9.10 3.54 59.37
CA GLN A 360 -9.10 4.44 60.53
C GLN A 360 -10.44 4.39 61.27
N LEU A 361 -11.56 4.38 60.53
CA LEU A 361 -12.91 4.33 61.09
C LEU A 361 -13.14 3.01 61.85
N THR A 362 -12.70 1.87 61.29
CA THR A 362 -12.74 0.58 61.97
C THR A 362 -11.90 0.58 63.26
N ARG A 363 -10.67 1.12 63.22
CA ARG A 363 -9.83 1.24 64.43
C ARG A 363 -10.49 2.09 65.51
N LEU A 364 -11.12 3.21 65.14
CA LEU A 364 -11.85 4.04 66.08
C LEU A 364 -13.06 3.32 66.69
N GLN A 365 -13.83 2.59 65.86
CA GLN A 365 -14.92 1.74 66.35
C GLN A 365 -14.42 0.66 67.32
N GLU A 366 -13.30 0.01 67.03
CA GLU A 366 -12.70 -0.97 67.95
C GLU A 366 -12.26 -0.33 69.27
N VAL A 367 -11.64 0.84 69.24
CA VAL A 367 -11.22 1.56 70.46
C VAL A 367 -12.44 1.96 71.29
N LEU A 368 -13.51 2.44 70.66
CA LEU A 368 -14.78 2.75 71.33
C LEU A 368 -15.43 1.49 71.92
N ALA A 369 -15.47 0.38 71.18
CA ALA A 369 -15.98 -0.88 71.67
C ALA A 369 -15.18 -1.40 72.87
N ARG A 370 -13.85 -1.33 72.82
CA ARG A 370 -12.97 -1.67 73.95
C ARG A 370 -13.22 -0.77 75.15
N HIS A 371 -13.38 0.55 74.96
CA HIS A 371 -13.70 1.47 76.05
C HIS A 371 -15.08 1.18 76.66
N SER A 372 -16.11 0.93 75.85
CA SER A 372 -17.44 0.52 76.32
C SER A 372 -17.34 -0.74 77.18
N GLN A 373 -16.63 -1.77 76.68
CA GLN A 373 -16.48 -3.05 77.37
C GLN A 373 -15.67 -2.91 78.67
N GLN A 374 -14.66 -2.04 78.69
CA GLN A 374 -13.87 -1.72 79.88
C GLN A 374 -14.68 -0.92 80.91
N GLN A 375 -15.57 -0.05 80.45
CA GLN A 375 -16.48 0.72 81.31
C GLN A 375 -17.57 -0.18 81.91
N ASP A 376 -18.10 -1.13 81.15
CA ASP A 376 -19.04 -2.16 81.63
C ASP A 376 -18.36 -3.08 82.68
N ALA A 377 -17.10 -3.47 82.45
CA ALA A 377 -16.31 -4.26 83.40
C ALA A 377 -15.98 -3.46 84.68
N GLN A 378 -15.64 -2.17 84.59
CA GLN A 378 -15.45 -1.30 85.75
C GLN A 378 -16.76 -1.06 86.52
N SER A 379 -17.89 -0.97 85.82
CA SER A 379 -19.21 -0.80 86.44
C SER A 379 -19.66 -2.05 87.19
N GLN A 380 -19.28 -3.25 86.74
CA GLN A 380 -19.55 -4.50 87.47
C GLN A 380 -18.68 -4.69 88.73
N TYR A 381 -17.46 -4.14 88.78
CA TYR A 381 -16.62 -4.18 89.98
C TYR A 381 -16.92 -3.06 91.01
N THR A 382 -17.74 -2.06 90.65
CA THR A 382 -18.07 -0.91 91.52
C THR A 382 -19.49 -1.00 92.10
N GLN A 383 -19.95 -2.21 92.45
CA GLN A 383 -21.09 -2.39 93.37
C GLN A 383 -20.60 -2.60 94.82
N VAL A 384 -19.78 -1.67 95.32
CA VAL A 384 -19.51 -1.57 96.76
C VAL A 384 -19.83 -0.13 97.18
N PRO A 385 -20.74 0.10 98.16
CA PRO A 385 -21.03 1.44 98.64
C PRO A 385 -19.90 1.88 99.56
N LEU A 386 -18.93 2.65 99.04
CA LEU A 386 -18.00 3.37 99.91
C LEU A 386 -17.60 4.71 99.31
N GLY A 387 -17.82 5.76 100.11
CA GLY A 387 -17.77 7.15 99.69
C GLY A 387 -16.38 7.70 99.39
N ASN A 388 -16.38 8.75 98.56
CA ASN A 388 -15.67 10.03 98.73
C ASN A 388 -14.19 10.07 99.18
N SER A 389 -13.34 9.07 98.89
CA SER A 389 -11.88 9.19 99.13
C SER A 389 -10.99 9.12 97.87
N ASP A 390 -11.48 8.63 96.73
CA ASP A 390 -10.65 8.39 95.54
C ASP A 390 -10.69 9.50 94.47
N THR A 391 -11.48 10.56 94.70
CA THR A 391 -11.59 11.70 93.78
C THR A 391 -10.46 12.72 93.98
N THR A 392 -9.79 12.73 95.13
CA THR A 392 -8.73 13.71 95.47
C THR A 392 -7.43 13.53 94.66
N PRO A 393 -6.84 12.32 94.49
CA PRO A 393 -5.64 12.14 93.68
C PRO A 393 -5.92 12.30 92.17
N ARG A 394 -7.10 11.89 91.69
CA ARG A 394 -7.52 12.12 90.30
C ARG A 394 -7.77 13.60 90.02
N ASN A 395 -8.46 14.31 90.91
CA ASN A 395 -8.66 15.76 90.75
C ASN A 395 -7.34 16.54 90.80
N THR A 396 -6.41 16.18 91.69
CA THR A 396 -5.09 16.83 91.74
C THR A 396 -4.24 16.55 90.50
N LEU A 397 -4.32 15.34 89.92
CA LEU A 397 -3.64 15.03 88.65
C LEU A 397 -4.28 15.77 87.47
N VAL A 398 -5.61 15.82 87.39
CA VAL A 398 -6.35 16.57 86.36
C VAL A 398 -6.03 18.07 86.46
N GLN A 399 -5.92 18.61 87.68
CA GLN A 399 -5.55 20.00 87.91
C GLN A 399 -4.10 20.29 87.49
N LYS A 400 -3.15 19.38 87.79
CA LYS A 400 -1.75 19.48 87.32
C LYS A 400 -1.64 19.39 85.81
N LEU A 401 -2.38 18.48 85.16
CA LEU A 401 -2.41 18.37 83.71
C LEU A 401 -3.05 19.62 83.06
N GLY A 402 -4.13 20.14 83.65
CA GLY A 402 -4.74 21.40 83.21
C GLY A 402 -3.78 22.58 83.31
N GLN A 403 -3.02 22.69 84.40
CA GLN A 403 -2.00 23.73 84.56
C GLN A 403 -0.88 23.58 83.53
N LEU A 404 -0.40 22.36 83.29
CA LEU A 404 0.65 22.09 82.30
C LEU A 404 0.16 22.37 80.87
N VAL A 405 -1.10 22.06 80.54
CA VAL A 405 -1.71 22.43 79.26
C VAL A 405 -1.79 23.95 79.12
N ALA A 406 -2.25 24.67 80.14
CA ALA A 406 -2.31 26.13 80.12
C ALA A 406 -0.91 26.78 79.94
N GLU A 407 0.13 26.24 80.58
CA GLU A 407 1.51 26.69 80.38
C GLU A 407 2.02 26.43 78.96
N LYS A 408 1.72 25.25 78.40
CA LYS A 408 2.08 24.92 77.01
C LYS A 408 1.34 25.79 76.01
N GLU A 409 0.05 26.05 76.21
CA GLU A 409 -0.73 26.97 75.38
C GLU A 409 -0.21 28.41 75.47
N ALA A 410 0.19 28.87 76.65
CA ALA A 410 0.82 30.18 76.81
C ALA A 410 2.15 30.25 76.03
N LYS A 411 2.96 29.19 76.07
CA LYS A 411 4.22 29.11 75.33
C LYS A 411 3.99 29.06 73.81
N VAL A 412 2.97 28.34 73.35
CA VAL A 412 2.57 28.33 71.94
C VAL A 412 2.18 29.73 71.49
N LYS A 413 1.34 30.45 72.25
CA LYS A 413 0.96 31.83 71.93
C LYS A 413 2.15 32.80 71.89
N GLU A 414 3.15 32.61 72.75
CA GLU A 414 4.37 33.41 72.75
C GLU A 414 5.19 33.15 71.47
N LEU A 415 5.41 31.88 71.12
CA LEU A 415 6.14 31.50 69.91
C LEU A 415 5.40 31.92 68.63
N GLU A 416 4.06 31.84 68.61
CA GLU A 416 3.26 32.36 67.50
C GLU A 416 3.44 33.87 67.30
N LYS A 417 3.48 34.65 68.40
CA LYS A 417 3.78 36.09 68.33
C LYS A 417 5.19 36.35 67.81
N GLU A 418 6.18 35.57 68.25
CA GLU A 418 7.56 35.69 67.77
C GLU A 418 7.66 35.38 66.26
N ILE A 419 7.02 34.31 65.80
CA ILE A 419 6.96 33.95 64.37
C ILE A 419 6.28 35.05 63.56
N GLN A 420 5.20 35.66 64.06
CA GLN A 420 4.54 36.79 63.40
C GLN A 420 5.46 38.01 63.30
N GLN A 421 6.19 38.33 64.37
CA GLN A 421 7.16 39.44 64.37
C GLN A 421 8.31 39.19 63.39
N LEU A 422 8.87 37.98 63.38
CA LEU A 422 9.92 37.58 62.44
C LEU A 422 9.42 37.63 60.99
N SER A 423 8.20 37.16 60.73
CA SER A 423 7.57 37.22 59.41
C SER A 423 7.39 38.67 58.92
N LEU A 424 7.03 39.59 59.81
CA LEU A 424 6.95 41.03 59.50
C LEU A 424 8.34 41.62 59.20
N LYS A 425 9.37 41.25 59.96
CA LYS A 425 10.76 41.69 59.71
C LYS A 425 11.26 41.20 58.35
N VAL A 426 11.07 39.91 58.02
CA VAL A 426 11.45 39.34 56.71
C VAL A 426 10.72 40.04 55.56
N ARG A 427 9.43 40.33 55.72
CA ARG A 427 8.67 41.08 54.70
C ARG A 427 9.20 42.50 54.51
N LYS A 428 9.52 43.21 55.58
CA LYS A 428 10.13 44.55 55.52
C LYS A 428 11.49 44.53 54.82
N GLU A 429 12.33 43.54 55.14
CA GLU A 429 13.64 43.39 54.51
C GLU A 429 13.52 43.06 53.02
N LYS A 430 12.58 42.19 52.64
CA LYS A 430 12.29 41.88 51.23
C LYS A 430 11.82 43.13 50.46
N VAL A 431 10.98 43.96 51.06
CA VAL A 431 10.54 45.24 50.44
C VAL A 431 11.72 46.21 50.30
N LYS A 432 12.60 46.29 51.31
CA LYS A 432 13.81 47.12 51.25
C LYS A 432 14.74 46.70 50.11
N ILE A 433 15.00 45.40 49.97
CA ILE A 433 15.84 44.84 48.89
C ILE A 433 15.22 45.14 47.52
N LEU A 434 13.90 44.98 47.37
CA LEU A 434 13.18 45.29 46.12
C LEU A 434 13.23 46.79 45.78
N SER A 435 13.12 47.67 46.77
CA SER A 435 13.23 49.12 46.55
C SER A 435 14.65 49.55 46.16
N GLN A 436 15.69 48.90 46.72
CA GLN A 436 17.08 49.15 46.35
C GLN A 436 17.38 48.66 44.93
N THR A 437 16.86 47.48 44.54
CA THR A 437 17.02 46.96 43.17
C THR A 437 16.27 47.79 42.13
N LEU A 438 15.09 48.34 42.45
CA LEU A 438 14.40 49.26 41.55
C LEU A 438 15.14 50.59 41.40
N SER A 439 15.69 51.14 42.49
CA SER A 439 16.46 52.39 42.45
C SER A 439 17.73 52.24 41.61
N SER A 440 18.45 51.12 41.73
CA SER A 440 19.64 50.84 40.91
C SER A 440 19.33 50.56 39.44
N ALA A 441 18.08 50.20 39.10
CA ALA A 441 17.64 50.00 37.71
C ALA A 441 17.18 51.29 37.02
N GLN A 442 16.95 52.38 37.77
CA GLN A 442 16.57 53.69 37.22
C GLN A 442 17.77 54.65 37.03
N GLU A 443 18.95 54.27 37.52
CA GLU A 443 20.21 55.03 37.36
C GLU A 443 21.10 54.53 36.19
N LEU A 444 20.59 53.60 35.38
CA LEU A 444 21.15 53.14 34.09
C LEU A 444 20.23 53.58 32.96
#